data_AF-A0A9D9PCA6-F1
#
_entry.id   AF-A0A9D9PCA6-F1
#
_cell.length_a   1.000
_cell.length_b   1.000
_cell.length_c   1.000
_cell.angle_alpha   90.00
_cell.angle_beta   90.00
_cell.angle_gamma   90.00
#
_symmetry.space_group_name_H-M   'P 1'
#
loop_
_entity.id
_entity.type
_entity.pdbx_description
1 polymer ?
#
loop_
_entity_poly.entity_id
_entity_poly.type
_entity_poly.pdbx_seq_one_letter_code
_entity_poly.pdbx_strand_id
1 'polypeptide(L)'
;MIKALLENTLSPTELSRRPPGLEAFLRDWVATLRKKRQDSAAIRELLALCAIAYGPLTSDDLEALAPAVFTDQSTIVDAVCSDEVARFIITVGDHSYVFSHQRLREVFLEQIYPPKERERLHRRLVDYGKAWWADRRQPLSKYLRRFWLLHCAEVGEWDLIREVVSAIVPTSDGSGMEQPWQTVRYAAEGSNSGYLGDLERLWTRAEQQNNLGLALRCALIAASLRSQSRNLSPELLVGLVQVGTPAGKWSAAAALEHIALMPDSWRRRDSLQALLAAGIALPWARALEVARVIADDAARATALAALAPHLPPHLLTDALAVARAITYEWYRAEALAALAPHLPPHLLAEALAAARAIEDGWQRAKALAALAPHLASYPTLDDQFAPTLRVLAQRRRKELLSDLRALLPWLAALAERQRQPAVCADLATAIIEVGRCWP
;
A
#
# COMPACT_ATOMS: atom_id res chain seq x y z
N MET A 1 -4.34 -29.66 22.15
CA MET A 1 -4.35 -31.10 21.84
C MET A 1 -3.09 -31.78 22.34
N ILE A 2 -1.90 -31.30 21.96
CA ILE A 2 -0.61 -31.81 22.49
C ILE A 2 -0.51 -31.66 24.02
N LYS A 3 -0.82 -30.47 24.58
CA LYS A 3 -0.89 -30.26 26.03
C LYS A 3 -1.87 -31.20 26.74
N ALA A 4 -3.08 -31.37 26.21
CA ALA A 4 -4.10 -32.26 26.79
C ALA A 4 -3.71 -33.75 26.75
N LEU A 5 -2.93 -34.18 25.74
CA LEU A 5 -2.32 -35.50 25.69
C LEU A 5 -1.19 -35.64 26.72
N LEU A 6 -0.39 -34.59 26.94
CA LEU A 6 0.67 -34.55 27.94
C LEU A 6 0.13 -34.50 29.39
N GLU A 7 -1.00 -33.84 29.59
CA GLU A 7 -1.70 -33.70 30.88
C GLU A 7 -2.64 -34.88 31.18
N ASN A 8 -2.69 -35.89 30.31
CA ASN A 8 -3.55 -37.08 30.44
C ASN A 8 -5.06 -36.80 30.54
N THR A 9 -5.49 -35.62 30.08
CA THR A 9 -6.91 -35.19 30.05
C THR A 9 -7.63 -35.63 28.76
N LEU A 10 -6.89 -36.18 27.79
CA LEU A 10 -7.39 -36.75 26.54
C LEU A 10 -6.59 -38.01 26.22
N SER A 11 -7.25 -39.17 26.12
CA SER A 11 -6.59 -40.43 25.78
C SER A 11 -6.47 -40.62 24.25
N PRO A 12 -5.42 -41.31 23.75
CA PRO A 12 -5.29 -41.64 22.33
C PRO A 12 -6.51 -42.39 21.76
N THR A 13 -7.11 -43.26 22.57
CA THR A 13 -8.33 -44.04 22.25
C THR A 13 -9.58 -43.17 22.05
N GLU A 14 -9.72 -42.08 22.81
CA GLU A 14 -10.82 -41.12 22.62
C GLU A 14 -10.63 -40.29 21.36
N LEU A 15 -9.37 -40.01 21.01
CA LEU A 15 -9.00 -39.28 19.79
C LEU A 15 -9.34 -40.09 18.53
N SER A 16 -9.11 -41.40 18.55
CA SER A 16 -9.46 -42.31 17.45
C SER A 16 -10.98 -42.52 17.26
N ARG A 17 -11.79 -42.23 18.28
CA ARG A 17 -13.26 -42.36 18.23
C ARG A 17 -13.97 -41.07 17.81
N ARG A 18 -13.25 -39.96 17.72
CA ARG A 18 -13.84 -38.68 17.29
C ARG A 18 -14.22 -38.72 15.81
N PRO A 19 -15.40 -38.20 15.43
CA PRO A 19 -15.75 -38.10 14.03
C PRO A 19 -14.72 -37.24 13.28
N PRO A 20 -14.18 -37.72 12.15
CA PRO A 20 -13.19 -36.98 11.39
C PRO A 20 -13.81 -35.73 10.75
N GLY A 21 -13.03 -34.65 10.68
CA GLY A 21 -13.40 -33.44 9.95
C GLY A 21 -13.38 -32.16 10.80
N LEU A 22 -13.31 -31.04 10.09
CA LEU A 22 -13.23 -29.70 10.69
C LEU A 22 -14.48 -29.37 11.53
N GLU A 23 -15.65 -29.88 11.15
CA GLU A 23 -16.92 -29.57 11.81
C GLU A 23 -17.01 -30.12 13.24
N ALA A 24 -16.55 -31.37 13.46
CA ALA A 24 -16.49 -31.96 14.79
C ALA A 24 -15.49 -31.21 15.69
N PHE A 25 -14.34 -30.86 15.13
CA PHE A 25 -13.32 -30.06 15.82
C PHE A 25 -13.85 -28.67 16.22
N LEU A 26 -14.57 -27.98 15.32
CA LEU A 26 -15.18 -26.69 15.60
C LEU A 26 -16.29 -26.78 16.66
N ARG A 27 -17.09 -27.85 16.66
CA ARG A 27 -18.13 -28.08 17.68
C ARG A 27 -17.55 -28.23 19.09
N ASP A 28 -16.54 -29.08 19.25
CA ASP A 28 -15.89 -29.31 20.54
C ASP A 28 -15.18 -28.06 21.05
N TRP A 29 -14.59 -27.30 20.12
CA TRP A 29 -14.02 -26.01 20.41
C TRP A 29 -15.08 -25.01 20.90
N VAL A 30 -16.19 -24.84 20.16
CA VAL A 30 -17.30 -23.95 20.55
C VAL A 30 -17.86 -24.34 21.92
N ALA A 31 -17.98 -25.64 22.22
CA ALA A 31 -18.41 -26.12 23.53
C ALA A 31 -17.42 -25.71 24.65
N THR A 32 -16.12 -25.83 24.40
CA THR A 32 -15.06 -25.40 25.32
C THR A 32 -15.15 -23.90 25.60
N LEU A 33 -15.33 -23.08 24.55
CA LEU A 33 -15.52 -21.63 24.72
C LEU A 33 -16.81 -21.30 25.45
N ARG A 34 -17.92 -22.01 25.20
CA ARG A 34 -19.18 -21.80 25.94
C ARG A 34 -18.98 -22.00 27.43
N LYS A 35 -18.26 -23.05 27.84
CA LYS A 35 -17.94 -23.30 29.26
C LYS A 35 -17.08 -22.18 29.86
N LYS A 36 -15.97 -21.83 29.22
CA LYS A 36 -15.07 -20.76 29.72
C LYS A 36 -15.74 -19.39 29.78
N ARG A 37 -16.65 -19.09 28.85
CA ARG A 37 -17.50 -17.87 28.89
C ARG A 37 -18.47 -17.84 30.07
N GLN A 38 -18.87 -19.00 30.59
CA GLN A 38 -19.68 -19.09 31.81
C GLN A 38 -18.81 -18.90 33.06
N ASP A 39 -17.58 -19.40 33.02
CA ASP A 39 -16.64 -19.36 34.15
C ASP A 39 -16.00 -17.98 34.36
N SER A 40 -15.84 -17.16 33.31
CA SER A 40 -15.20 -15.84 33.39
C SER A 40 -15.93 -14.78 32.56
N ALA A 41 -16.36 -13.71 33.24
CA ALA A 41 -16.93 -12.53 32.60
C ALA A 41 -15.93 -11.82 31.68
N ALA A 42 -14.64 -11.76 32.07
CA ALA A 42 -13.57 -11.17 31.27
C ALA A 42 -13.36 -11.91 29.95
N ILE A 43 -13.29 -13.24 29.99
CA ILE A 43 -13.17 -14.07 28.76
C ILE A 43 -14.41 -13.90 27.88
N ARG A 44 -15.60 -13.83 28.50
CA ARG A 44 -16.85 -13.64 27.77
C ARG A 44 -16.91 -12.31 27.03
N GLU A 45 -16.57 -11.21 27.69
CA GLU A 45 -16.56 -9.88 27.09
C GLU A 45 -15.46 -9.77 26.02
N LEU A 46 -14.25 -10.24 26.31
CA LEU A 46 -13.12 -10.20 25.38
C LEU A 46 -13.45 -10.91 24.06
N LEU A 47 -13.94 -12.15 24.15
CA LEU A 47 -14.33 -12.91 22.97
C LEU A 47 -15.50 -12.25 22.22
N ALA A 48 -16.48 -11.69 22.93
CA ALA A 48 -17.61 -11.01 22.29
C ALA A 48 -17.15 -9.79 21.48
N LEU A 49 -16.35 -8.93 22.09
CA LEU A 49 -15.89 -7.67 21.51
C LEU A 49 -14.90 -7.92 20.37
N CYS A 50 -13.90 -8.78 20.56
CA CYS A 50 -12.96 -9.11 19.49
C CYS A 50 -13.61 -9.88 18.34
N ALA A 51 -14.68 -10.66 18.60
CA ALA A 51 -15.40 -11.36 17.54
C ALA A 51 -16.23 -10.41 16.67
N ILE A 52 -16.86 -9.40 17.25
CA ILE A 52 -17.66 -8.43 16.49
C ILE A 52 -16.79 -7.33 15.85
N ALA A 53 -15.57 -7.14 16.35
CA ALA A 53 -14.66 -6.11 15.86
C ALA A 53 -14.16 -6.37 14.44
N TYR A 54 -14.08 -5.30 13.64
CA TYR A 54 -13.53 -5.34 12.28
C TYR A 54 -11.99 -5.19 12.24
N GLY A 55 -11.34 -5.01 13.39
CA GLY A 55 -9.90 -4.89 13.53
C GLY A 55 -9.43 -5.02 14.99
N PRO A 56 -8.16 -4.73 15.29
CA PRO A 56 -7.61 -4.84 16.64
C PRO A 56 -8.19 -3.76 17.57
N LEU A 57 -8.67 -4.17 18.74
CA LEU A 57 -9.09 -3.29 19.84
C LEU A 57 -7.94 -3.09 20.82
N THR A 58 -7.67 -1.85 21.25
CA THR A 58 -6.68 -1.59 22.30
C THR A 58 -7.22 -1.94 23.69
N SER A 59 -6.36 -1.99 24.72
CA SER A 59 -6.83 -2.07 26.11
C SER A 59 -7.79 -0.93 26.44
N ASP A 60 -7.48 0.31 26.07
CA ASP A 60 -8.34 1.48 26.29
C ASP A 60 -9.71 1.31 25.62
N ASP A 61 -9.76 0.74 24.41
CA ASP A 61 -11.02 0.44 23.73
C ASP A 61 -11.85 -0.59 24.52
N LEU A 62 -11.21 -1.65 25.01
CA LEU A 62 -11.88 -2.70 25.79
C LEU A 62 -12.39 -2.18 27.13
N GLU A 63 -11.58 -1.40 27.85
CA GLU A 63 -11.94 -0.72 29.10
C GLU A 63 -13.15 0.20 28.89
N ALA A 64 -13.16 0.99 27.81
CA ALA A 64 -14.30 1.84 27.49
C ALA A 64 -15.56 1.06 27.11
N LEU A 65 -15.42 -0.08 26.43
CA LEU A 65 -16.55 -0.90 25.97
C LEU A 65 -17.16 -1.77 27.08
N ALA A 66 -16.38 -2.16 28.09
CA ALA A 66 -16.82 -3.00 29.21
C ALA A 66 -16.16 -2.59 30.55
N PRO A 67 -16.42 -1.36 31.05
CA PRO A 67 -15.71 -0.81 32.21
C PRO A 67 -15.99 -1.57 33.51
N ALA A 68 -17.12 -2.28 33.59
CA ALA A 68 -17.47 -3.11 34.75
C ALA A 68 -16.68 -4.44 34.81
N VAL A 69 -16.01 -4.82 33.72
CA VAL A 69 -15.30 -6.10 33.59
C VAL A 69 -13.80 -5.88 33.42
N PHE A 70 -13.40 -4.89 32.63
CA PHE A 70 -12.00 -4.52 32.43
C PHE A 70 -11.68 -3.29 33.28
N THR A 71 -11.36 -3.53 34.55
CA THR A 71 -10.98 -2.49 35.52
C THR A 71 -9.49 -2.14 35.46
N ASP A 72 -8.67 -3.08 34.98
CA ASP A 72 -7.23 -2.91 34.78
C ASP A 72 -6.74 -3.78 33.62
N GLN A 73 -5.56 -3.44 33.11
CA GLN A 73 -4.94 -4.16 32.00
C GLN A 73 -4.58 -5.62 32.35
N SER A 74 -4.29 -5.93 33.62
CA SER A 74 -4.00 -7.32 34.06
C SER A 74 -5.18 -8.24 33.80
N THR A 75 -6.41 -7.78 34.02
CA THR A 75 -7.62 -8.58 33.77
C THR A 75 -7.76 -8.95 32.29
N ILE A 76 -7.33 -8.06 31.39
CA ILE A 76 -7.33 -8.32 29.93
C ILE A 76 -6.22 -9.33 29.59
N VAL A 77 -5.01 -9.11 30.11
CA VAL A 77 -3.86 -10.00 29.85
C VAL A 77 -4.14 -11.41 30.36
N ASP A 78 -4.68 -11.57 31.56
CA ASP A 78 -5.03 -12.86 32.15
C ASP A 78 -6.09 -13.59 31.31
N ALA A 79 -7.08 -12.84 30.79
CA ALA A 79 -8.10 -13.40 29.91
C ALA A 79 -7.52 -13.86 28.55
N VAL A 80 -6.55 -13.12 27.99
CA VAL A 80 -5.88 -13.45 26.73
C VAL A 80 -4.93 -14.64 26.90
N CYS A 81 -4.19 -14.69 28.01
CA CYS A 81 -3.19 -15.72 28.30
C CYS A 81 -3.78 -17.07 28.73
N SER A 82 -5.10 -17.17 28.92
CA SER A 82 -5.77 -18.46 29.10
C SER A 82 -5.50 -19.38 27.90
N ASP A 83 -4.98 -20.59 28.16
CA ASP A 83 -4.61 -21.60 27.12
C ASP A 83 -5.75 -21.91 26.12
N GLU A 84 -7.01 -21.72 26.53
CA GLU A 84 -8.17 -21.91 25.67
C GLU A 84 -8.53 -20.70 24.80
N VAL A 85 -8.17 -19.49 25.23
CA VAL A 85 -8.46 -18.20 24.55
C VAL A 85 -7.29 -17.74 23.69
N ALA A 86 -6.04 -17.99 24.11
CA ALA A 86 -4.81 -17.55 23.46
C ALA A 86 -4.67 -18.01 22.00
N ARG A 87 -5.39 -19.07 21.61
CA ARG A 87 -5.42 -19.56 20.22
C ARG A 87 -6.45 -18.84 19.34
N PHE A 88 -7.33 -18.03 19.91
CA PHE A 88 -8.38 -17.27 19.22
C PHE A 88 -8.17 -15.79 19.23
N ILE A 89 -7.55 -15.27 20.29
CA ILE A 89 -7.21 -13.85 20.41
C ILE A 89 -5.70 -13.74 20.26
N ILE A 90 -5.26 -12.93 19.31
CA ILE A 90 -3.85 -12.63 19.07
C ILE A 90 -3.60 -11.20 19.52
N THR A 91 -2.47 -11.01 20.21
CA THR A 91 -1.97 -9.68 20.54
C THR A 91 -1.16 -9.13 19.37
N VAL A 92 -1.51 -7.95 18.86
CA VAL A 92 -0.83 -7.28 17.74
C VAL A 92 -0.19 -5.99 18.25
N GLY A 93 1.14 -5.94 18.30
CA GLY A 93 1.86 -4.84 18.95
C GLY A 93 1.64 -4.85 20.46
N ASP A 94 1.73 -3.69 21.09
CA ASP A 94 1.52 -3.55 22.54
C ASP A 94 0.03 -3.36 22.82
N HIS A 95 -0.53 -4.26 23.64
CA HIS A 95 -1.88 -4.13 24.22
C HIS A 95 -3.04 -3.95 23.22
N SER A 96 -2.94 -4.55 22.02
CA SER A 96 -4.06 -4.60 21.07
C SER A 96 -4.44 -6.03 20.72
N TYR A 97 -5.74 -6.33 20.68
CA TYR A 97 -6.27 -7.68 20.64
C TYR A 97 -7.20 -7.88 19.45
N VAL A 98 -6.97 -8.95 18.69
CA VAL A 98 -7.75 -9.26 17.49
C VAL A 98 -8.13 -10.74 17.44
N PHE A 99 -9.27 -11.05 16.84
CA PHE A 99 -9.61 -12.44 16.55
C PHE A 99 -8.67 -12.99 15.48
N SER A 100 -8.01 -14.09 15.82
CA SER A 100 -6.93 -14.78 15.07
C SER A 100 -7.24 -15.04 13.60
N HIS A 101 -8.48 -15.38 13.26
CA HIS A 101 -8.85 -15.79 11.91
C HIS A 101 -10.30 -15.41 11.56
N GLN A 102 -10.49 -14.78 10.40
CA GLN A 102 -11.78 -14.25 9.97
C GLN A 102 -12.88 -15.33 9.84
N ARG A 103 -12.62 -16.46 9.19
CA ARG A 103 -13.62 -17.54 9.07
C ARG A 103 -14.00 -18.16 10.42
N LEU A 104 -13.05 -18.27 11.36
CA LEU A 104 -13.32 -18.81 12.69
C LEU A 104 -14.18 -17.84 13.50
N ARG A 105 -13.92 -16.53 13.34
CA ARG A 105 -14.73 -15.46 13.91
C ARG A 105 -16.18 -15.53 13.45
N GLU A 106 -16.40 -15.72 12.15
CA GLU A 106 -17.74 -15.85 11.55
C GLU A 106 -18.49 -17.06 12.11
N VAL A 107 -17.86 -18.26 12.10
CA VAL A 107 -18.46 -19.47 12.68
C VAL A 107 -18.75 -19.28 14.17
N PHE A 108 -17.84 -18.68 14.91
CA PHE A 108 -18.03 -18.40 16.34
C PHE A 108 -19.23 -17.47 16.60
N LEU A 109 -19.35 -16.39 15.81
CA LEU A 109 -20.49 -15.48 15.90
C LEU A 109 -21.80 -16.19 15.59
N GLU A 110 -21.87 -16.96 14.50
CA GLU A 110 -23.09 -17.68 14.10
C GLU A 110 -23.52 -18.74 15.11
N GLN A 111 -22.58 -19.46 15.71
CA GLN A 111 -22.85 -20.57 16.62
C GLN A 111 -23.14 -20.13 18.06
N ILE A 112 -22.68 -18.95 18.46
CA ILE A 112 -22.76 -18.50 19.86
C ILE A 112 -23.67 -17.29 20.04
N TYR A 113 -23.70 -16.37 19.09
CA TYR A 113 -24.43 -15.11 19.22
C TYR A 113 -25.58 -15.04 18.21
N PRO A 114 -26.84 -15.19 18.67
CA PRO A 114 -28.01 -14.94 17.84
C PRO A 114 -27.96 -13.54 17.19
N PRO A 115 -28.65 -13.33 16.05
CA PRO A 115 -28.66 -12.03 15.35
C PRO A 115 -28.93 -10.82 16.28
N LYS A 116 -29.89 -10.94 17.20
CA LYS A 116 -30.22 -9.88 18.18
C LYS A 116 -29.07 -9.56 19.14
N GLU A 117 -28.30 -10.56 19.56
CA GLU A 117 -27.14 -10.33 20.44
C GLU A 117 -25.98 -9.70 19.66
N ARG A 118 -25.76 -10.12 18.41
CA ARG A 118 -24.76 -9.50 17.53
C ARG A 118 -25.07 -8.03 17.29
N GLU A 119 -26.33 -7.71 17.01
CA GLU A 119 -26.80 -6.33 16.89
C GLU A 119 -26.55 -5.54 18.19
N ARG A 120 -26.86 -6.11 19.36
CA ARG A 120 -26.58 -5.48 20.66
C ARG A 120 -25.09 -5.20 20.87
N LEU A 121 -24.19 -6.11 20.44
CA LEU A 121 -22.75 -5.92 20.51
C LEU A 121 -22.29 -4.80 19.57
N HIS A 122 -22.80 -4.76 18.34
CA HIS A 122 -22.53 -3.64 17.43
C HIS A 122 -23.03 -2.30 17.99
N ARG A 123 -24.21 -2.26 18.61
CA ARG A 123 -24.73 -1.04 19.24
C ARG A 123 -23.81 -0.51 20.35
N ARG A 124 -23.16 -1.37 21.14
CA ARG A 124 -22.17 -0.92 22.15
C ARG A 124 -21.01 -0.14 21.51
N LEU A 125 -20.52 -0.60 20.35
CA LEU A 125 -19.47 0.08 19.60
C LEU A 125 -19.98 1.38 18.97
N VAL A 126 -21.24 1.41 18.54
CA VAL A 126 -21.90 2.65 18.10
C VAL A 126 -21.98 3.65 19.23
N ASP A 127 -22.44 3.23 20.42
CA ASP A 127 -22.57 4.07 21.61
C ASP A 127 -21.23 4.57 22.11
N TYR A 128 -20.17 3.75 22.04
CA TYR A 128 -18.80 4.17 22.33
C TYR A 128 -18.37 5.36 21.45
N GLY A 129 -18.61 5.28 20.14
CA GLY A 129 -18.31 6.41 19.26
C GLY A 129 -19.28 7.59 19.41
N LYS A 130 -20.56 7.36 19.77
CA LYS A 130 -21.51 8.44 20.09
C LYS A 130 -21.05 9.24 21.31
N ALA A 131 -20.54 8.57 22.35
CA ALA A 131 -19.98 9.24 23.53
C ALA A 131 -18.80 10.14 23.14
N TRP A 132 -17.89 9.64 22.30
CA TRP A 132 -16.80 10.45 21.76
C TRP A 132 -17.30 11.61 20.87
N TRP A 133 -18.31 11.37 20.02
CA TRP A 133 -18.86 12.39 19.13
C TRP A 133 -19.54 13.55 19.88
N ALA A 134 -20.10 13.25 21.06
CA ALA A 134 -20.66 14.26 21.95
C ALA A 134 -19.57 15.10 22.64
N ASP A 135 -18.45 14.48 23.03
CA ASP A 135 -17.30 15.14 23.67
C ASP A 135 -15.99 14.97 22.86
N ARG A 136 -15.89 15.74 21.77
CA ARG A 136 -14.79 15.69 20.78
C ARG A 136 -13.46 16.24 21.30
N ARG A 137 -13.31 16.46 22.60
CA ARG A 137 -12.07 16.94 23.23
C ARG A 137 -11.06 15.81 23.44
N GLN A 138 -11.57 14.59 23.59
CA GLN A 138 -10.75 13.41 23.81
C GLN A 138 -10.14 12.94 22.49
N PRO A 139 -8.92 12.36 22.50
CA PRO A 139 -8.32 11.82 21.29
C PRO A 139 -9.19 10.69 20.72
N LEU A 140 -9.41 10.72 19.41
CA LEU A 140 -10.19 9.69 18.73
C LEU A 140 -9.42 8.36 18.73
N SER A 141 -10.02 7.32 19.31
CA SER A 141 -9.47 5.96 19.25
C SER A 141 -9.13 5.57 17.81
N LYS A 142 -7.98 4.90 17.63
CA LYS A 142 -7.56 4.36 16.34
C LYS A 142 -8.59 3.38 15.77
N TYR A 143 -9.27 2.63 16.64
CA TYR A 143 -10.33 1.71 16.26
C TYR A 143 -11.57 2.48 15.79
N LEU A 144 -12.10 3.40 16.60
CA LEU A 144 -13.26 4.21 16.24
C LEU A 144 -13.04 4.96 14.92
N ARG A 145 -11.86 5.56 14.76
CA ARG A 145 -11.47 6.26 13.53
C ARG A 145 -11.68 5.42 12.27
N ARG A 146 -11.38 4.12 12.32
CA ARG A 146 -11.40 3.24 11.15
C ARG A 146 -12.71 2.47 10.99
N PHE A 147 -13.37 2.12 12.08
CA PHE A 147 -14.45 1.11 12.07
C PHE A 147 -15.79 1.59 12.64
N TRP A 148 -15.85 2.76 13.30
CA TRP A 148 -17.09 3.20 13.94
C TRP A 148 -18.27 3.29 12.98
N LEU A 149 -18.10 3.98 11.83
CA LEU A 149 -19.17 4.13 10.85
C LEU A 149 -19.55 2.83 10.14
N LEU A 150 -18.68 1.82 10.14
CA LEU A 150 -19.04 0.48 9.67
C LEU A 150 -20.00 -0.19 10.65
N HIS A 151 -19.77 -0.07 11.97
CA HIS A 151 -20.72 -0.55 12.97
C HIS A 151 -22.05 0.21 12.92
N CYS A 152 -22.04 1.52 12.68
CA CYS A 152 -23.26 2.31 12.48
C CYS A 152 -24.07 1.77 11.28
N ALA A 153 -23.39 1.47 10.16
CA ALA A 153 -24.04 0.94 8.97
C ALA A 153 -24.64 -0.45 9.21
N GLU A 154 -23.93 -1.31 9.93
CA GLU A 154 -24.36 -2.68 10.29
C GLU A 154 -25.67 -2.69 11.10
N VAL A 155 -25.85 -1.73 12.01
CA VAL A 155 -27.09 -1.61 12.81
C VAL A 155 -28.12 -0.65 12.20
N GLY A 156 -27.85 -0.10 11.01
CA GLY A 156 -28.77 0.77 10.28
C GLY A 156 -28.86 2.22 10.77
N GLU A 157 -27.88 2.70 11.55
CA GLU A 157 -27.79 4.08 12.09
C GLU A 157 -27.33 5.08 11.01
N TRP A 158 -28.06 5.15 9.89
CA TRP A 158 -27.71 5.97 8.73
C TRP A 158 -27.91 7.48 8.97
N ASP A 159 -28.84 7.86 9.85
CA ASP A 159 -29.01 9.27 10.24
C ASP A 159 -27.79 9.79 11.00
N LEU A 160 -27.20 8.95 11.86
CA LEU A 160 -25.93 9.25 12.54
C LEU A 160 -24.77 9.34 11.56
N ILE A 161 -24.65 8.42 10.60
CA ILE A 161 -23.61 8.50 9.56
C ILE A 161 -23.76 9.81 8.77
N ARG A 162 -24.99 10.18 8.39
CA ARG A 162 -25.26 11.44 7.71
C ARG A 162 -24.83 12.64 8.56
N GLU A 163 -25.19 12.66 9.83
CA GLU A 163 -24.78 13.71 10.76
C GLU A 163 -23.25 13.80 10.83
N VAL A 164 -22.57 12.71 11.19
CA VAL A 164 -21.12 12.67 11.40
C VAL A 164 -20.34 13.08 10.15
N VAL A 165 -20.68 12.50 9.01
CA VAL A 165 -19.91 12.67 7.77
C VAL A 165 -20.22 14.01 7.10
N SER A 166 -21.47 14.48 7.15
CA SER A 166 -21.87 15.68 6.41
C SER A 166 -21.96 16.95 7.27
N ALA A 167 -21.90 16.86 8.60
CA ALA A 167 -21.99 18.01 9.50
C ALA A 167 -20.96 19.09 9.14
N ILE A 168 -21.44 20.33 9.06
CA ILE A 168 -20.63 21.53 8.95
C ILE A 168 -21.05 22.42 10.11
N VAL A 169 -20.12 22.73 11.01
CA VAL A 169 -20.37 23.49 12.24
C VAL A 169 -19.40 24.66 12.34
N PRO A 170 -19.72 25.73 13.10
CA PRO A 170 -18.75 26.77 13.40
C PRO A 170 -17.57 26.20 14.19
N THR A 171 -16.37 26.67 13.86
CA THR A 171 -15.14 26.43 14.63
C THR A 171 -15.25 27.01 16.04
N SER A 172 -14.52 26.44 16.99
CA SER A 172 -14.57 26.86 18.41
C SER A 172 -14.11 28.30 18.65
N ASP A 173 -13.28 28.85 17.76
CA ASP A 173 -12.80 30.24 17.80
C ASP A 173 -13.69 31.20 17.00
N GLY A 174 -14.75 30.69 16.35
CA GLY A 174 -15.67 31.47 15.52
C GLY A 174 -15.07 32.00 14.21
N SER A 175 -13.85 31.58 13.85
CA SER A 175 -13.12 32.09 12.68
C SER A 175 -13.65 31.56 11.35
N GLY A 176 -14.43 30.48 11.38
CA GLY A 176 -14.98 29.85 10.18
C GLY A 176 -15.85 28.63 10.47
N MET A 177 -16.08 27.84 9.43
CA MET A 177 -16.83 26.58 9.49
C MET A 177 -15.88 25.40 9.35
N GLU A 178 -16.16 24.31 10.05
CA GLU A 178 -15.41 23.06 9.97
C GLU A 178 -16.32 21.85 9.77
N GLN A 179 -15.73 20.76 9.29
CA GLN A 179 -16.35 19.44 9.25
C GLN A 179 -15.70 18.57 10.33
N PRO A 180 -16.31 18.39 11.52
CA PRO A 180 -15.62 17.84 12.69
C PRO A 180 -15.02 16.45 12.45
N TRP A 181 -15.78 15.56 11.80
CA TRP A 181 -15.29 14.21 11.47
C TRP A 181 -14.12 14.25 10.48
N GLN A 182 -14.22 15.10 9.46
CA GLN A 182 -13.14 15.31 8.48
C GLN A 182 -11.90 15.89 9.16
N THR A 183 -12.03 16.91 10.00
CA THR A 183 -10.92 17.57 10.73
C THR A 183 -10.15 16.57 11.58
N VAL A 184 -10.84 15.80 12.42
CA VAL A 184 -10.18 14.83 13.32
C VAL A 184 -9.55 13.68 12.53
N ARG A 185 -10.23 13.19 11.49
CA ARG A 185 -9.68 12.17 10.58
C ARG A 185 -8.41 12.67 9.90
N TYR A 186 -8.46 13.88 9.36
CA TYR A 186 -7.34 14.50 8.67
C TYR A 186 -6.15 14.73 9.60
N ALA A 187 -6.40 15.19 10.83
CA ALA A 187 -5.35 15.36 11.83
C ALA A 187 -4.62 14.03 12.13
N ALA A 188 -5.34 12.91 12.15
CA ALA A 188 -4.78 11.60 12.45
C ALA A 188 -4.21 10.85 11.22
N GLU A 189 -4.68 11.14 10.00
CA GLU A 189 -4.31 10.44 8.77
C GLU A 189 -3.39 11.25 7.85
N GLY A 190 -3.34 12.57 8.02
CA GLY A 190 -2.66 13.50 7.11
C GLY A 190 -3.27 13.56 5.70
N SER A 191 -4.39 12.88 5.47
CA SER A 191 -5.07 12.83 4.19
C SER A 191 -6.58 12.73 4.38
N ASN A 192 -7.33 13.08 3.33
CA ASN A 192 -8.78 12.89 3.31
C ASN A 192 -9.20 11.50 2.81
N SER A 193 -8.26 10.56 2.58
CA SER A 193 -8.56 9.26 1.95
C SER A 193 -9.56 8.44 2.76
N GLY A 194 -9.33 8.32 4.07
CA GLY A 194 -10.28 7.69 4.97
C GLY A 194 -11.60 8.43 4.87
N TYR A 195 -11.62 9.76 5.12
CA TYR A 195 -12.86 10.58 5.12
C TYR A 195 -13.68 10.41 3.84
N LEU A 196 -13.03 10.42 2.69
CA LEU A 196 -13.66 10.18 1.39
C LEU A 196 -14.25 8.77 1.29
N GLY A 197 -13.64 7.75 1.91
CA GLY A 197 -14.23 6.40 2.00
C GLY A 197 -15.51 6.34 2.84
N ASP A 198 -15.63 7.15 3.89
CA ASP A 198 -16.89 7.29 4.64
C ASP A 198 -17.93 8.11 3.88
N LEU A 199 -17.49 9.17 3.20
CA LEU A 199 -18.33 9.97 2.32
C LEU A 199 -18.91 9.14 1.18
N GLU A 200 -18.10 8.26 0.59
CA GLU A 200 -18.53 7.34 -0.47
C GLU A 200 -19.61 6.38 0.04
N ARG A 201 -19.46 5.82 1.26
CA ARG A 201 -20.51 4.99 1.88
C ARG A 201 -21.84 5.73 2.01
N LEU A 202 -21.79 6.98 2.50
CA LEU A 202 -22.98 7.82 2.62
C LEU A 202 -23.57 8.16 1.24
N TRP A 203 -22.71 8.41 0.25
CA TRP A 203 -23.12 8.72 -1.12
C TRP A 203 -23.82 7.52 -1.76
N THR A 204 -23.22 6.32 -1.75
CA THR A 204 -23.85 5.11 -2.28
C THR A 204 -25.23 4.87 -1.63
N ARG A 205 -25.36 5.12 -0.33
CA ARG A 205 -26.65 5.03 0.37
C ARG A 205 -27.66 6.06 -0.12
N ALA A 206 -27.22 7.31 -0.35
CA ALA A 206 -28.07 8.36 -0.89
C ALA A 206 -28.61 8.01 -2.28
N GLU A 207 -27.78 7.40 -3.14
CA GLU A 207 -28.18 6.92 -4.47
C GLU A 207 -29.22 5.81 -4.39
N GLN A 208 -29.00 4.82 -3.51
CA GLN A 208 -29.97 3.74 -3.27
C GLN A 208 -31.33 4.25 -2.78
N GLN A 209 -31.35 5.35 -2.04
CA GLN A 209 -32.56 6.00 -1.53
C GLN A 209 -33.13 7.06 -2.49
N ASN A 210 -32.48 7.28 -3.65
CA ASN A 210 -32.78 8.37 -4.57
C ASN A 210 -32.83 9.77 -3.91
N ASN A 211 -31.98 9.98 -2.89
CA ASN A 211 -31.89 11.23 -2.15
C ASN A 211 -30.90 12.18 -2.83
N LEU A 212 -31.39 12.92 -3.83
CA LEU A 212 -30.58 13.82 -4.64
C LEU A 212 -29.89 14.92 -3.82
N GLY A 213 -30.56 15.46 -2.80
CA GLY A 213 -29.97 16.52 -1.96
C GLY A 213 -28.74 16.05 -1.19
N LEU A 214 -28.79 14.82 -0.64
CA LEU A 214 -27.66 14.23 0.04
C LEU A 214 -26.53 13.84 -0.91
N ALA A 215 -26.86 13.31 -2.10
CA ALA A 215 -25.88 12.99 -3.13
C ALA A 215 -25.13 14.25 -3.62
N LEU A 216 -25.85 15.36 -3.87
CA LEU A 216 -25.25 16.65 -4.23
C LEU A 216 -24.34 17.19 -3.13
N ARG A 217 -24.74 17.06 -1.86
CA ARG A 217 -23.91 17.46 -0.72
C ARG A 217 -22.62 16.65 -0.67
N CYS A 218 -22.69 15.33 -0.83
CA CYS A 218 -21.50 14.47 -0.87
C CYS A 218 -20.57 14.84 -2.05
N ALA A 219 -21.15 15.06 -3.23
CA ALA A 219 -20.40 15.49 -4.41
C ALA A 219 -19.67 16.82 -4.20
N LEU A 220 -20.33 17.82 -3.61
CA LEU A 220 -19.73 19.12 -3.31
C LEU A 220 -18.59 19.01 -2.29
N ILE A 221 -18.78 18.22 -1.23
CA ILE A 221 -17.71 17.97 -0.23
C ILE A 221 -16.52 17.30 -0.91
N ALA A 222 -16.74 16.23 -1.68
CA ALA A 222 -15.69 15.52 -2.38
C ALA A 222 -14.94 16.43 -3.38
N ALA A 223 -15.68 17.24 -4.15
CA ALA A 223 -15.10 18.18 -5.11
C ALA A 223 -14.27 19.28 -4.42
N SER A 224 -14.75 19.84 -3.31
CA SER A 224 -14.04 20.85 -2.52
C SER A 224 -12.74 20.31 -1.93
N LEU A 225 -12.75 19.12 -1.34
CA LEU A 225 -11.53 18.48 -0.80
C LEU A 225 -10.52 18.15 -1.91
N ARG A 226 -11.00 17.66 -3.06
CA ARG A 226 -10.16 17.42 -4.24
C ARG A 226 -9.66 18.71 -4.90
N SER A 227 -10.35 19.83 -4.71
CA SER A 227 -9.92 21.15 -5.20
C SER A 227 -8.84 21.73 -4.30
N GLN A 228 -8.95 21.57 -2.98
CA GLN A 228 -7.91 21.97 -2.03
C GLN A 228 -6.58 21.23 -2.29
N SER A 229 -6.62 19.95 -2.64
CA SER A 229 -5.41 19.21 -3.04
C SER A 229 -4.79 19.69 -4.36
N ARG A 230 -5.50 20.47 -5.20
CA ARG A 230 -4.91 21.12 -6.39
C ARG A 230 -3.99 22.30 -6.02
N ASN A 231 -4.14 22.87 -4.82
CA ASN A 231 -3.50 24.13 -4.43
C ASN A 231 -2.23 23.95 -3.59
N LEU A 232 -1.83 22.71 -3.26
CA LEU A 232 -0.58 22.46 -2.56
C LEU A 232 0.58 22.56 -3.55
N SER A 233 1.45 23.55 -3.37
CA SER A 233 2.71 23.65 -4.11
C SER A 233 3.71 22.59 -3.62
N PRO A 234 4.69 22.18 -4.45
CA PRO A 234 5.76 21.27 -4.03
C PRO A 234 6.49 21.74 -2.77
N GLU A 235 6.72 23.05 -2.63
CA GLU A 235 7.41 23.66 -1.49
C GLU A 235 6.55 23.57 -0.22
N LEU A 236 5.24 23.81 -0.34
CA LEU A 236 4.32 23.65 0.79
C LEU A 236 4.21 22.19 1.21
N LEU A 237 4.21 21.23 0.28
CA LEU A 237 4.24 19.79 0.59
C LEU A 237 5.51 19.41 1.38
N VAL A 238 6.67 19.90 0.97
CA VAL A 238 7.92 19.71 1.70
C VAL A 238 7.83 20.32 3.11
N GLY A 239 7.34 21.56 3.21
CA GLY A 239 7.13 22.24 4.49
C GLY A 239 6.21 21.49 5.44
N LEU A 240 5.13 20.90 4.92
CA LEU A 240 4.18 20.09 5.72
C LEU A 240 4.83 18.83 6.30
N VAL A 241 5.79 18.23 5.60
CA VAL A 241 6.53 17.06 6.10
C VAL A 241 7.66 17.44 7.06
N GLN A 242 8.44 18.47 6.73
CA GLN A 242 9.63 18.84 7.51
C GLN A 242 9.28 19.70 8.74
N VAL A 243 8.45 20.71 8.55
CA VAL A 243 8.09 21.71 9.57
C VAL A 243 6.78 21.32 10.25
N GLY A 244 5.79 20.89 9.47
CA GLY A 244 4.46 20.53 9.95
C GLY A 244 3.51 21.72 10.10
N THR A 245 2.35 21.45 10.66
CA THR A 245 1.35 22.46 11.07
C THR A 245 1.27 22.48 12.60
N PRO A 246 0.53 23.42 13.21
CA PRO A 246 0.24 23.37 14.65
C PRO A 246 -0.42 22.06 15.11
N ALA A 247 -1.02 21.28 14.21
CA ALA A 247 -1.60 19.97 14.48
C ALA A 247 -0.60 18.80 14.36
N GLY A 248 0.64 19.06 13.92
CA GLY A 248 1.70 18.05 13.77
C GLY A 248 2.35 18.01 12.38
N LYS A 249 3.39 17.19 12.24
CA LYS A 249 4.11 16.98 10.97
C LYS A 249 3.42 15.93 10.11
N TRP A 250 3.36 16.15 8.80
CA TRP A 250 2.90 15.12 7.87
C TRP A 250 3.93 14.00 7.75
N SER A 251 3.43 12.78 7.60
CA SER A 251 4.27 11.67 7.16
C SER A 251 4.55 11.77 5.67
N ALA A 252 5.67 11.19 5.22
CA ALA A 252 5.97 11.03 3.80
C ALA A 252 4.86 10.26 3.04
N ALA A 253 4.22 9.30 3.71
CA ALA A 253 3.08 8.56 3.14
C ALA A 253 1.88 9.48 2.88
N ALA A 254 1.55 10.37 3.82
CA ALA A 254 0.47 11.35 3.64
C ALA A 254 0.75 12.29 2.47
N ALA A 255 1.99 12.78 2.34
CA ALA A 255 2.38 13.62 1.21
C ALA A 255 2.19 12.89 -0.13
N LEU A 256 2.54 11.61 -0.22
CA LEU A 256 2.33 10.81 -1.44
C LEU A 256 0.85 10.58 -1.78
N GLU A 257 -0.02 10.41 -0.78
CA GLU A 257 -1.47 10.33 -1.02
C GLU A 257 -2.01 11.62 -1.63
N HIS A 258 -1.54 12.78 -1.15
CA HIS A 258 -1.92 14.06 -1.75
C HIS A 258 -1.39 14.21 -3.17
N ILE A 259 -0.14 13.81 -3.43
CA ILE A 259 0.42 13.79 -4.79
C ILE A 259 -0.42 12.89 -5.71
N ALA A 260 -0.82 11.71 -5.26
CA ALA A 260 -1.66 10.79 -6.03
C ALA A 260 -3.00 11.41 -6.46
N LEU A 261 -3.54 12.33 -5.66
CA LEU A 261 -4.82 13.02 -5.91
C LEU A 261 -4.68 14.28 -6.78
N MET A 262 -3.46 14.75 -7.08
CA MET A 262 -3.26 15.91 -7.95
C MET A 262 -3.71 15.60 -9.38
N PRO A 263 -4.45 16.47 -10.08
CA PRO A 263 -4.90 16.19 -11.45
C PRO A 263 -3.78 16.35 -12.50
N ASP A 264 -2.79 17.19 -12.22
CA ASP A 264 -1.75 17.54 -13.18
C ASP A 264 -0.52 16.61 -13.09
N SER A 265 -0.13 16.03 -14.22
CA SER A 265 0.98 15.06 -14.30
C SER A 265 2.33 15.70 -13.96
N TRP A 266 2.55 16.94 -14.40
CA TRP A 266 3.78 17.67 -14.11
C TRP A 266 3.85 18.00 -12.63
N ARG A 267 2.81 18.56 -12.02
CA ARG A 267 2.76 18.83 -10.57
C ARG A 267 2.99 17.59 -9.71
N ARG A 268 2.50 16.42 -10.13
CA ARG A 268 2.81 15.15 -9.45
C ARG A 268 4.31 14.86 -9.45
N ARG A 269 4.94 14.98 -10.62
CA ARG A 269 6.39 14.83 -10.82
C ARG A 269 7.19 15.88 -10.03
N ASP A 270 6.80 17.14 -10.08
CA ASP A 270 7.42 18.25 -9.35
C ASP A 270 7.40 17.97 -7.84
N SER A 271 6.25 17.54 -7.32
CA SER A 271 6.07 17.27 -5.90
C SER A 271 6.88 16.07 -5.43
N LEU A 272 6.95 14.98 -6.22
CA LEU A 272 7.85 13.86 -5.95
C LEU A 272 9.31 14.31 -5.88
N GLN A 273 9.76 15.09 -6.87
CA GLN A 273 11.13 15.60 -6.91
C GLN A 273 11.44 16.54 -5.74
N ALA A 274 10.50 17.41 -5.35
CA ALA A 274 10.69 18.31 -4.22
C ALA A 274 10.88 17.53 -2.91
N LEU A 275 10.10 16.46 -2.68
CA LEU A 275 10.28 15.60 -1.51
C LEU A 275 11.66 14.92 -1.49
N LEU A 276 12.12 14.43 -2.65
CA LEU A 276 13.45 13.81 -2.78
C LEU A 276 14.58 14.82 -2.57
N ALA A 277 14.49 16.00 -3.19
CA ALA A 277 15.46 17.08 -3.04
C ALA A 277 15.57 17.58 -1.59
N ALA A 278 14.47 17.49 -0.84
CA ALA A 278 14.41 17.80 0.59
C ALA A 278 14.97 16.70 1.50
N GLY A 279 15.47 15.59 0.93
CA GLY A 279 16.05 14.47 1.68
C GLY A 279 15.01 13.64 2.46
N ILE A 280 13.72 13.72 2.09
CA ILE A 280 12.65 13.01 2.78
C ILE A 280 12.64 11.55 2.32
N ALA A 281 12.81 10.63 3.27
CA ALA A 281 12.67 9.20 3.01
C ALA A 281 11.20 8.86 2.70
N LEU A 282 10.95 8.33 1.50
CA LEU A 282 9.61 7.97 1.04
C LEU A 282 9.34 6.48 1.25
N PRO A 283 8.08 6.08 1.49
CA PRO A 283 7.69 4.68 1.30
C PRO A 283 7.79 4.33 -0.19
N TRP A 284 8.92 3.74 -0.58
CA TRP A 284 9.34 3.56 -1.99
C TRP A 284 8.32 2.85 -2.87
N ALA A 285 7.63 1.83 -2.35
CA ALA A 285 6.58 1.12 -3.08
C ALA A 285 5.45 2.08 -3.49
N ARG A 286 5.00 2.93 -2.54
CA ARG A 286 3.95 3.91 -2.81
C ARG A 286 4.43 5.03 -3.73
N ALA A 287 5.67 5.50 -3.57
CA ALA A 287 6.24 6.50 -4.47
C ALA A 287 6.31 6.00 -5.92
N LEU A 288 6.68 4.73 -6.12
CA LEU A 288 6.69 4.08 -7.43
C LEU A 288 5.27 3.91 -8.01
N GLU A 289 4.28 3.56 -7.19
CA GLU A 289 2.87 3.53 -7.62
C GLU A 289 2.38 4.90 -8.09
N VAL A 290 2.72 5.96 -7.36
CA VAL A 290 2.37 7.34 -7.75
C VAL A 290 3.00 7.70 -9.09
N ALA A 291 4.28 7.38 -9.30
CA ALA A 291 4.94 7.60 -10.59
C ALA A 291 4.33 6.76 -11.73
N ARG A 292 3.96 5.50 -11.46
CA ARG A 292 3.34 4.57 -12.42
C ARG A 292 2.06 5.13 -13.03
N VAL A 293 1.22 5.80 -12.22
CA VAL A 293 -0.09 6.33 -12.63
C VAL A 293 -0.04 7.77 -13.14
N ILE A 294 1.14 8.34 -13.36
CA ILE A 294 1.28 9.61 -14.09
C ILE A 294 0.92 9.38 -15.55
N ALA A 295 -0.03 10.17 -16.07
CA ALA A 295 -0.59 9.96 -17.41
C ALA A 295 0.34 10.46 -18.53
N ASP A 296 1.05 11.57 -18.29
CA ASP A 296 2.03 12.11 -19.25
C ASP A 296 3.34 11.31 -19.21
N ASP A 297 3.77 10.80 -20.36
CA ASP A 297 4.96 9.95 -20.48
C ASP A 297 6.26 10.67 -20.11
N ALA A 298 6.36 11.97 -20.40
CA ALA A 298 7.55 12.77 -20.08
C ALA A 298 7.67 12.95 -18.56
N ALA A 299 6.57 13.34 -17.92
CA ALA A 299 6.50 13.49 -16.48
C ALA A 299 6.74 12.15 -15.76
N ARG A 300 6.20 11.05 -16.30
CA ARG A 300 6.39 9.70 -15.76
C ARG A 300 7.84 9.24 -15.86
N ALA A 301 8.50 9.39 -17.01
CA ALA A 301 9.92 9.07 -17.17
C ALA A 301 10.79 9.89 -16.21
N THR A 302 10.51 11.19 -16.11
CA THR A 302 11.26 12.10 -15.23
C THR A 302 11.08 11.76 -13.74
N ALA A 303 9.86 11.41 -13.32
CA ALA A 303 9.59 10.95 -11.96
C ALA A 303 10.32 9.62 -11.67
N LEU A 304 10.28 8.67 -12.60
CA LEU A 304 10.97 7.39 -12.45
C LEU A 304 12.49 7.57 -12.37
N ALA A 305 13.06 8.45 -13.19
CA ALA A 305 14.48 8.79 -13.16
C ALA A 305 14.90 9.39 -11.81
N ALA A 306 14.06 10.25 -11.22
CA ALA A 306 14.32 10.80 -9.89
C ALA A 306 14.23 9.74 -8.78
N LEU A 307 13.35 8.75 -8.91
CA LEU A 307 13.20 7.67 -7.92
C LEU A 307 14.32 6.63 -8.01
N ALA A 308 14.86 6.36 -9.21
CA ALA A 308 15.80 5.27 -9.47
C ALA A 308 16.95 5.12 -8.45
N PRO A 309 17.64 6.19 -8.02
CA PRO A 309 18.75 6.08 -7.06
C PRO A 309 18.34 5.63 -5.66
N HIS A 310 17.06 5.72 -5.34
CA HIS A 310 16.54 5.46 -4.00
C HIS A 310 15.74 4.16 -3.90
N LEU A 311 15.42 3.52 -5.02
CA LEU A 311 14.59 2.32 -5.02
C LEU A 311 15.36 1.12 -4.45
N PRO A 312 14.79 0.39 -3.47
CA PRO A 312 15.38 -0.84 -2.97
C PRO A 312 15.31 -1.95 -4.04
N PRO A 313 16.23 -2.94 -4.00
CA PRO A 313 16.36 -3.95 -5.07
C PRO A 313 15.07 -4.69 -5.44
N HIS A 314 14.20 -4.98 -4.47
CA HIS A 314 12.94 -5.70 -4.68
C HIS A 314 11.89 -4.90 -5.49
N LEU A 315 12.07 -3.59 -5.67
CA LEU A 315 11.17 -2.74 -6.47
C LEU A 315 11.71 -2.44 -7.87
N LEU A 316 12.93 -2.84 -8.20
CA LEU A 316 13.54 -2.54 -9.50
C LEU A 316 12.85 -3.27 -10.65
N THR A 317 12.30 -4.47 -10.41
CA THR A 317 11.48 -5.20 -11.40
C THR A 317 10.23 -4.40 -11.75
N ASP A 318 9.54 -3.86 -10.74
CA ASP A 318 8.37 -2.99 -10.92
C ASP A 318 8.74 -1.69 -11.64
N ALA A 319 9.89 -1.09 -11.30
CA ALA A 319 10.38 0.12 -11.94
C ALA A 319 10.69 -0.09 -13.42
N LEU A 320 11.32 -1.21 -13.76
CA LEU A 320 11.58 -1.59 -15.15
C LEU A 320 10.28 -1.84 -15.92
N ALA A 321 9.27 -2.44 -15.28
CA ALA A 321 7.94 -2.59 -15.88
C ALA A 321 7.28 -1.23 -16.17
N VAL A 322 7.41 -0.25 -15.26
CA VAL A 322 6.94 1.12 -15.49
C VAL A 322 7.66 1.76 -16.66
N ALA A 323 8.99 1.67 -16.74
CA ALA A 323 9.76 2.20 -17.87
C ALA A 323 9.31 1.58 -19.22
N ARG A 324 9.09 0.27 -19.26
CA ARG A 324 8.64 -0.45 -20.46
C ARG A 324 7.23 -0.06 -20.92
N ALA A 325 6.36 0.35 -19.99
CA ALA A 325 4.99 0.78 -20.26
C ALA A 325 4.89 2.24 -20.75
N ILE A 326 6.02 2.95 -20.90
CA ILE A 326 6.08 4.27 -21.53
C ILE A 326 5.90 4.11 -23.04
N THR A 327 4.94 4.84 -23.59
CA THR A 327 4.51 4.69 -25.00
C THR A 327 5.47 5.41 -25.93
N TYR A 328 5.82 6.66 -25.60
CA TYR A 328 6.77 7.44 -26.40
C TYR A 328 8.20 6.94 -26.18
N GLU A 329 8.80 6.45 -27.26
CA GLU A 329 10.08 5.76 -27.21
C GLU A 329 11.24 6.60 -26.68
N TRP A 330 11.19 7.92 -26.89
CA TRP A 330 12.14 8.86 -26.32
C TRP A 330 12.11 8.80 -24.79
N TYR A 331 10.94 8.99 -24.17
CA TYR A 331 10.80 8.94 -22.72
C TYR A 331 11.08 7.54 -22.16
N ARG A 332 10.75 6.49 -22.92
CA ARG A 332 11.13 5.10 -22.56
C ARG A 332 12.64 4.92 -22.53
N ALA A 333 13.38 5.45 -23.51
CA ALA A 333 14.83 5.38 -23.54
C ALA A 333 15.46 6.14 -22.36
N GLU A 334 14.90 7.30 -21.98
CA GLU A 334 15.36 8.07 -20.82
C GLU A 334 15.13 7.34 -19.50
N ALA A 335 13.94 6.75 -19.33
CA ALA A 335 13.63 5.93 -18.17
C ALA A 335 14.56 4.71 -18.04
N LEU A 336 14.83 4.00 -19.15
CA LEU A 336 15.77 2.88 -19.16
C LEU A 336 17.20 3.32 -18.83
N ALA A 337 17.64 4.46 -19.37
CA ALA A 337 18.96 5.02 -19.10
C ALA A 337 19.13 5.41 -17.62
N ALA A 338 18.10 5.99 -17.00
CA ALA A 338 18.15 6.36 -15.59
C ALA A 338 18.14 5.15 -14.64
N LEU A 339 17.48 4.06 -15.03
CA LEU A 339 17.47 2.82 -14.24
C LEU A 339 18.79 2.03 -14.36
N ALA A 340 19.47 2.09 -15.52
CA ALA A 340 20.63 1.26 -15.85
C ALA A 340 21.69 1.13 -14.73
N PRO A 341 22.10 2.22 -14.02
CA PRO A 341 23.12 2.13 -12.97
C PRO A 341 22.71 1.35 -11.74
N HIS A 342 21.41 1.13 -11.55
CA HIS A 342 20.83 0.53 -10.35
C HIS A 342 20.39 -0.92 -10.58
N LEU A 343 20.35 -1.39 -11.83
CA LEU A 343 19.80 -2.70 -12.16
C LEU A 343 20.80 -3.83 -11.85
N PRO A 344 20.36 -4.91 -11.17
CA PRO A 344 21.13 -6.15 -11.06
C PRO A 344 21.18 -6.90 -12.41
N PRO A 345 22.09 -7.88 -12.58
CA PRO A 345 22.36 -8.52 -13.87
C PRO A 345 21.13 -9.10 -14.59
N HIS A 346 20.23 -9.76 -13.84
CA HIS A 346 19.02 -10.35 -14.42
C HIS A 346 18.08 -9.28 -14.99
N LEU A 347 17.96 -8.12 -14.34
CA LEU A 347 17.17 -6.99 -14.84
C LEU A 347 17.89 -6.20 -15.93
N LEU A 348 19.22 -6.18 -15.96
CA LEU A 348 19.98 -5.60 -17.08
C LEU A 348 19.72 -6.36 -18.38
N ALA A 349 19.58 -7.69 -18.34
CA ALA A 349 19.19 -8.50 -19.51
C ALA A 349 17.79 -8.12 -20.02
N GLU A 350 16.83 -7.92 -19.11
CA GLU A 350 15.48 -7.46 -19.46
C GLU A 350 15.49 -6.02 -20.01
N ALA A 351 16.27 -5.12 -19.42
CA ALA A 351 16.44 -3.75 -19.90
C ALA A 351 17.09 -3.71 -21.29
N LEU A 352 18.06 -4.60 -21.56
CA LEU A 352 18.64 -4.78 -22.89
C LEU A 352 17.62 -5.29 -23.90
N ALA A 353 16.71 -6.21 -23.51
CA ALA A 353 15.60 -6.61 -24.37
C ALA A 353 14.66 -5.43 -24.66
N ALA A 354 14.32 -4.62 -23.66
CA ALA A 354 13.50 -3.44 -23.84
C ALA A 354 14.16 -2.38 -24.74
N ALA A 355 15.47 -2.14 -24.58
CA ALA A 355 16.22 -1.22 -25.43
C ALA A 355 16.26 -1.67 -26.89
N ARG A 356 16.47 -2.96 -27.15
CA ARG A 356 16.43 -3.54 -28.52
C ARG A 356 15.08 -3.39 -29.20
N ALA A 357 14.00 -3.38 -28.43
CA ALA A 357 12.63 -3.24 -28.93
C ALA A 357 12.26 -1.78 -29.30
N ILE A 358 13.14 -0.80 -29.01
CA ILE A 358 12.94 0.58 -29.46
C ILE A 358 13.13 0.67 -30.97
N GLU A 359 12.12 1.17 -31.68
CA GLU A 359 12.12 1.28 -33.14
C GLU A 359 12.96 2.46 -33.63
N ASP A 360 12.81 3.62 -33.00
CA ASP A 360 13.60 4.81 -33.28
C ASP A 360 15.08 4.56 -32.99
N GLY A 361 15.91 4.61 -34.04
CA GLY A 361 17.33 4.28 -33.94
C GLY A 361 18.12 5.21 -33.03
N TRP A 362 17.72 6.48 -32.91
CA TRP A 362 18.41 7.42 -32.01
C TRP A 362 18.10 7.11 -30.55
N GLN A 363 16.83 6.88 -30.23
CA GLN A 363 16.41 6.54 -28.86
C GLN A 363 16.92 5.16 -28.44
N ARG A 364 16.96 4.19 -29.36
CA ARG A 364 17.58 2.89 -29.11
C ARG A 364 19.05 3.01 -28.78
N ALA A 365 19.83 3.70 -29.62
CA ALA A 365 21.26 3.89 -29.38
C ALA A 365 21.52 4.63 -28.05
N LYS A 366 20.69 5.62 -27.68
CA LYS A 366 20.76 6.30 -26.38
C LYS A 366 20.57 5.33 -25.20
N ALA A 367 19.54 4.48 -25.26
CA ALA A 367 19.30 3.47 -24.21
C ALA A 367 20.43 2.44 -24.13
N LEU A 368 20.90 1.94 -25.29
CA LEU A 368 22.03 0.99 -25.36
C LEU A 368 23.32 1.60 -24.80
N ALA A 369 23.60 2.87 -25.10
CA ALA A 369 24.79 3.56 -24.60
C ALA A 369 24.78 3.70 -23.08
N ALA A 370 23.61 3.93 -22.47
CA ALA A 370 23.47 3.98 -21.02
C ALA A 370 23.62 2.59 -20.38
N LEU A 371 23.13 1.53 -21.03
CA LEU A 371 23.23 0.16 -20.51
C LEU A 371 24.64 -0.44 -20.66
N ALA A 372 25.37 -0.09 -21.73
CA ALA A 372 26.63 -0.76 -22.09
C ALA A 372 27.69 -0.83 -20.98
N PRO A 373 27.98 0.23 -20.20
CA PRO A 373 28.94 0.16 -19.09
C PRO A 373 28.52 -0.83 -18.00
N HIS A 374 27.20 -0.92 -17.73
CA HIS A 374 26.67 -1.82 -16.71
C HIS A 374 26.64 -3.27 -17.22
N LEU A 375 26.32 -3.50 -18.50
CA LEU A 375 26.45 -4.81 -19.15
C LEU A 375 27.91 -5.29 -19.15
N ALA A 376 28.86 -4.39 -19.44
CA ALA A 376 30.29 -4.66 -19.40
C ALA A 376 30.77 -5.17 -18.03
N SER A 377 30.12 -4.75 -16.96
CA SER A 377 30.52 -5.07 -15.58
C SER A 377 30.17 -6.51 -15.16
N TYR A 378 29.31 -7.20 -15.92
CA TYR A 378 28.81 -8.53 -15.55
C TYR A 378 29.12 -9.59 -16.63
N PRO A 379 30.13 -10.46 -16.40
CA PRO A 379 30.49 -11.53 -17.34
C PRO A 379 29.35 -12.49 -17.66
N THR A 380 28.40 -12.68 -16.73
CA THR A 380 27.22 -13.54 -16.92
C THR A 380 26.31 -13.07 -18.06
N LEU A 381 26.50 -11.84 -18.56
CA LEU A 381 25.71 -11.29 -19.66
C LEU A 381 26.41 -11.43 -21.01
N ASP A 382 27.67 -11.88 -21.08
CA ASP A 382 28.46 -11.94 -22.32
C ASP A 382 27.79 -12.73 -23.45
N ASP A 383 27.11 -13.82 -23.10
CA ASP A 383 26.36 -14.65 -24.04
C ASP A 383 25.17 -13.92 -24.68
N GLN A 384 24.74 -12.78 -24.13
CA GLN A 384 23.69 -11.92 -24.70
C GLN A 384 24.21 -11.01 -25.82
N PHE A 385 25.52 -10.85 -25.99
CA PHE A 385 26.08 -9.93 -27.00
C PHE A 385 25.77 -10.41 -28.42
N ALA A 386 26.00 -11.69 -28.73
CA ALA A 386 25.75 -12.25 -30.05
C ALA A 386 24.25 -12.26 -30.45
N PRO A 387 23.31 -12.68 -29.57
CA PRO A 387 21.87 -12.49 -29.82
C PRO A 387 21.47 -11.03 -30.00
N THR A 388 22.07 -10.11 -29.26
CA THR A 388 21.84 -8.67 -29.41
C THR A 388 22.26 -8.19 -30.79
N LEU A 389 23.48 -8.53 -31.23
CA LEU A 389 23.99 -8.17 -32.55
C LEU A 389 23.09 -8.69 -33.68
N ARG A 390 22.57 -9.93 -33.56
CA ARG A 390 21.65 -10.49 -34.55
C ARG A 390 20.36 -9.68 -34.70
N VAL A 391 19.78 -9.20 -33.59
CA VAL A 391 18.58 -8.37 -33.62
C VAL A 391 18.90 -7.00 -34.26
N LEU A 392 20.01 -6.38 -33.88
CA LEU A 392 20.40 -5.07 -34.41
C LEU A 392 20.77 -5.14 -35.91
N ALA A 393 21.32 -6.27 -36.37
CA ALA A 393 21.69 -6.48 -37.77
C ALA A 393 20.49 -6.56 -38.73
N GLN A 394 19.27 -6.77 -38.21
CA GLN A 394 18.04 -6.71 -39.02
C GLN A 394 17.62 -5.28 -39.36
N ARG A 395 18.30 -4.27 -38.80
CA ARG A 395 18.03 -2.85 -39.04
C ARG A 395 18.91 -2.30 -40.17
N ARG A 396 18.65 -1.06 -40.57
CA ARG A 396 19.45 -0.37 -41.61
C ARG A 396 20.89 -0.19 -41.14
N ARG A 397 21.84 -0.25 -42.08
CA ARG A 397 23.28 -0.10 -41.83
C ARG A 397 23.62 1.11 -40.94
N LYS A 398 23.05 2.28 -41.23
CA LYS A 398 23.27 3.50 -40.43
C LYS A 398 22.88 3.32 -38.95
N GLU A 399 21.76 2.65 -38.71
CA GLU A 399 21.26 2.39 -37.35
C GLU A 399 22.15 1.36 -36.64
N LEU A 400 22.50 0.26 -37.33
CA LEU A 400 23.41 -0.75 -36.79
C LEU A 400 24.76 -0.15 -36.38
N LEU A 401 25.34 0.73 -37.20
CA LEU A 401 26.61 1.39 -36.88
C LEU A 401 26.48 2.31 -35.66
N SER A 402 25.34 2.97 -35.49
CA SER A 402 25.05 3.78 -34.30
C SER A 402 24.91 2.91 -33.05
N ASP A 403 24.20 1.79 -33.16
CA ASP A 403 24.00 0.84 -32.06
C ASP A 403 25.32 0.15 -31.67
N LEU A 404 26.16 -0.24 -32.64
CA LEU A 404 27.50 -0.78 -32.41
C LEU A 404 28.40 0.22 -31.68
N ARG A 405 28.35 1.49 -32.07
CA ARG A 405 29.06 2.57 -31.37
C ARG A 405 28.61 2.69 -29.92
N ALA A 406 27.30 2.61 -29.67
CA ALA A 406 26.74 2.67 -28.32
C ALA A 406 27.19 1.49 -27.44
N LEU A 407 27.37 0.30 -28.04
CA LEU A 407 27.76 -0.93 -27.34
C LEU A 407 29.27 -1.13 -27.19
N LEU A 408 30.11 -0.20 -27.66
CA LEU A 408 31.57 -0.30 -27.56
C LEU A 408 32.09 -0.62 -26.14
N PRO A 409 31.58 -0.01 -25.05
CA PRO A 409 32.04 -0.35 -23.70
C PRO A 409 31.85 -1.83 -23.34
N TRP A 410 30.74 -2.43 -23.78
CA TRP A 410 30.46 -3.85 -23.55
C TRP A 410 31.32 -4.75 -24.45
N LEU A 411 31.49 -4.38 -25.72
CA LEU A 411 32.35 -5.11 -26.65
C LEU A 411 33.82 -5.13 -26.18
N ALA A 412 34.33 -4.00 -25.69
CA ALA A 412 35.71 -3.92 -25.19
C ALA A 412 35.93 -4.85 -23.98
N ALA A 413 35.01 -4.83 -23.01
CA ALA A 413 35.09 -5.72 -21.85
C ALA A 413 34.96 -7.20 -22.24
N LEU A 414 34.09 -7.52 -23.20
CA LEU A 414 33.95 -8.87 -23.75
C LEU A 414 35.26 -9.35 -24.42
N ALA A 415 35.87 -8.49 -25.25
CA ALA A 415 37.11 -8.76 -25.95
C ALA A 415 38.28 -9.01 -24.98
N GLU A 416 38.39 -8.20 -23.92
CA GLU A 416 39.39 -8.42 -22.87
C GLU A 416 39.19 -9.77 -22.16
N ARG A 417 37.95 -10.08 -21.74
CA ARG A 417 37.63 -11.35 -21.07
C ARG A 417 37.90 -12.57 -21.95
N GLN A 418 37.62 -12.47 -23.25
CA GLN A 418 37.85 -13.54 -24.23
C GLN A 418 39.28 -13.57 -24.78
N ARG A 419 40.17 -12.66 -24.35
CA ARG A 419 41.55 -12.51 -24.84
C ARG A 419 41.63 -12.29 -26.36
N GLN A 420 40.73 -11.48 -26.89
CA GLN A 420 40.66 -11.11 -28.30
C GLN A 420 40.93 -9.60 -28.49
N PRO A 421 42.16 -9.11 -28.27
CA PRO A 421 42.47 -7.67 -28.27
C PRO A 421 42.27 -6.99 -29.64
N ALA A 422 42.23 -7.77 -30.73
CA ALA A 422 42.04 -7.27 -32.09
C ALA A 422 40.58 -6.96 -32.44
N VAL A 423 39.59 -7.36 -31.64
CA VAL A 423 38.15 -7.28 -32.00
C VAL A 423 37.71 -5.87 -32.42
N CYS A 424 38.19 -4.83 -31.77
CA CYS A 424 37.87 -3.44 -32.16
C CYS A 424 38.49 -3.05 -33.51
N ALA A 425 39.71 -3.52 -33.80
CA ALA A 425 40.39 -3.30 -35.07
C ALA A 425 39.74 -4.12 -36.20
N ASP A 426 39.35 -5.36 -35.91
CA ASP A 426 38.61 -6.24 -36.82
C ASP A 426 37.25 -5.64 -37.15
N LEU A 427 36.54 -5.09 -36.16
CA LEU A 427 35.29 -4.37 -36.38
C LEU A 427 35.47 -3.17 -37.31
N ALA A 428 36.48 -2.33 -37.06
CA ALA A 428 36.77 -1.18 -37.91
C ALA A 428 37.09 -1.58 -39.35
N THR A 429 37.90 -2.63 -39.51
CA THR A 429 38.28 -3.20 -40.82
C THR A 429 37.04 -3.75 -41.54
N ALA A 430 36.22 -4.55 -40.86
CA ALA A 430 34.98 -5.11 -41.40
C ALA A 430 34.00 -4.01 -41.84
N ILE A 431 33.86 -2.92 -41.07
CA ILE A 431 33.00 -1.78 -41.46
C ILE A 431 33.47 -1.18 -42.81
N ILE A 432 34.79 -1.03 -43.01
CA ILE A 432 35.36 -0.48 -44.24
C ILE A 432 35.20 -1.46 -45.41
N GLU A 433 35.61 -2.71 -45.24
CA GLU A 433 35.59 -3.73 -46.31
C GLU A 433 34.17 -4.03 -46.78
N VAL A 434 33.24 -4.30 -45.85
CA VAL A 434 31.83 -4.54 -46.18
C VAL A 434 31.18 -3.28 -46.74
N GLY A 435 31.64 -2.09 -46.34
CA GLY A 435 31.20 -0.81 -46.92
C GLY A 435 31.61 -0.61 -48.37
N ARG A 436 32.74 -1.19 -48.80
CA ARG A 436 33.16 -1.13 -50.20
C ARG A 436 32.32 -2.05 -51.10
N CYS A 437 31.87 -3.18 -50.56
CA CYS A 437 31.04 -4.13 -51.30
C CYS A 437 29.60 -3.64 -51.49
N TRP A 438 29.04 -2.93 -50.49
CA TRP A 438 27.68 -2.38 -50.50
C TRP A 438 27.69 -0.99 -49.84
N PRO A 439 27.96 0.08 -50.63
CA PRO A 439 28.13 1.44 -50.13
C PRO A 439 26.85 2.06 -49.54
#